data_AF-A0A838LJV1-F1
#
_entry.id   AF-A0A838LJV1-F1
#
_cell.length_a   1.000
_cell.length_b   1.000
_cell.length_c   1.000
_cell.angle_alpha   90.00
_cell.angle_beta   90.00
_cell.angle_gamma   90.00
#
_symmetry.space_group_name_H-M   'P 1'
#
loop_
_entity.id
_entity.type
_entity.pdbx_description
1 polymer ?
#
loop_
_entity_poly.entity_id
_entity_poly.type
_entity_poly.pdbx_seq_one_letter_code
_entity_poly.pdbx_strand_id
1 'polypeptide(L)'
;MKLSWEGEAEDAAAAARAGSELETLRAQAEGEPLVVGNEFAEVRVAKVQTRNGVRLLVESPKSGQWITLDPLELEALTWQNVATFSAMVGNPFAPLFPEGPA
;
A
#
# COMPACT_ATOMS: atom_id res chain seq x y z
N MET A 1 -4.97 15.80 29.20
CA MET A 1 -6.35 15.38 28.88
C MET A 1 -6.24 14.38 27.75
N LYS A 2 -6.63 13.11 27.95
CA LYS A 2 -6.53 12.07 26.92
C LYS A 2 -7.73 12.23 25.99
N LEU A 3 -7.50 12.57 24.73
CA LEU A 3 -8.56 12.60 23.71
C LEU A 3 -8.84 11.15 23.32
N SER A 4 -10.07 10.69 23.54
CA SER A 4 -10.61 9.46 22.95
C SER A 4 -11.65 9.86 21.91
N TRP A 5 -11.60 9.26 20.72
CA TRP A 5 -12.61 9.47 19.68
C TRP A 5 -13.43 8.21 19.43
N GLU A 6 -14.64 8.41 18.89
CA GLU A 6 -15.50 7.31 18.44
C GLU A 6 -14.82 6.61 17.25
N GLY A 7 -14.57 5.30 17.38
CA GLY A 7 -13.83 4.52 16.39
C GLY A 7 -12.36 4.23 16.76
N GLU A 8 -11.79 4.84 17.81
CA GLU A 8 -10.38 4.63 18.21
C GLU A 8 -10.02 3.14 18.37
N ALA A 9 -10.91 2.36 18.99
CA ALA A 9 -10.71 0.92 19.17
C ALA A 9 -10.81 0.12 17.86
N GLU A 10 -11.68 0.55 16.93
CA GLU A 10 -11.84 -0.07 15.62
C GLU A 10 -10.62 0.20 14.74
N ASP A 11 -10.15 1.45 14.73
CA ASP A 11 -8.92 1.89 14.05
C ASP A 11 -7.71 1.11 14.58
N ALA A 12 -7.57 1.02 15.92
CA ALA A 12 -6.49 0.26 16.55
C ALA A 12 -6.53 -1.23 16.18
N ALA A 13 -7.71 -1.84 16.18
CA ALA A 13 -7.88 -3.22 15.78
C ALA A 13 -7.60 -3.43 14.28
N ALA A 14 -8.01 -2.49 13.42
CA ALA A 14 -7.73 -2.52 11.99
C ALA A 14 -6.22 -2.40 11.73
N ALA A 15 -5.54 -1.48 12.41
CA ALA A 15 -4.09 -1.33 12.33
C ALA A 15 -3.34 -2.59 12.79
N ALA A 16 -3.78 -3.23 13.88
CA ALA A 16 -3.19 -4.48 14.37
C ALA A 16 -3.36 -5.64 13.38
N ARG A 17 -4.54 -5.74 12.75
CA ARG A 17 -4.79 -6.73 11.68
C ARG A 17 -3.89 -6.48 10.47
N ALA A 18 -3.84 -5.23 9.99
CA ALA A 18 -3.01 -4.84 8.85
C ALA A 18 -1.52 -5.11 9.12
N GLY A 19 -1.03 -4.83 10.34
CA GLY A 19 0.35 -5.15 10.72
C GLY A 19 0.63 -6.66 10.71
N SER A 20 -0.29 -7.47 11.24
CA SER A 20 -0.14 -8.94 11.25
C SER A 20 -0.16 -9.53 9.84
N GLU A 21 -0.99 -8.98 8.95
CA GLU A 21 -1.03 -9.33 7.53
C GLU A 21 0.27 -8.98 6.82
N LEU A 22 0.80 -7.78 7.05
CA LEU A 22 2.07 -7.35 6.48
C LEU A 22 3.23 -8.26 6.91
N GLU A 23 3.32 -8.62 8.18
CA GLU A 23 4.33 -9.57 8.66
C GLU A 23 4.20 -10.94 7.99
N THR A 24 2.97 -11.40 7.77
CA THR A 24 2.71 -12.65 7.03
C THR A 24 3.21 -12.55 5.59
N LEU A 25 2.95 -11.44 4.90
CA LEU A 25 3.39 -11.22 3.52
C LEU A 25 4.91 -11.13 3.42
N ARG A 26 5.56 -10.40 4.34
CA ARG A 26 7.03 -10.31 4.44
C ARG A 26 7.68 -11.68 4.64
N ALA A 27 7.08 -12.54 5.47
CA ALA A 27 7.56 -13.90 5.69
C ALA A 27 7.47 -14.79 4.43
N GLN A 28 6.62 -14.42 3.46
CA GLN A 28 6.48 -15.11 2.17
C GLN A 28 7.20 -14.39 1.01
N ALA A 29 8.06 -13.41 1.32
CA ALA A 29 8.85 -12.71 0.32
C ALA A 29 9.92 -13.62 -0.30
N GLU A 30 10.07 -13.53 -1.62
CA GLU A 30 11.12 -14.20 -2.36
C GLU A 30 12.33 -13.29 -2.55
N GLY A 31 13.47 -13.70 -2.00
CA GLY A 31 14.74 -13.00 -2.16
C GLY A 31 14.78 -11.68 -1.38
N GLU A 32 15.74 -10.82 -1.76
CA GLU A 32 15.89 -9.49 -1.17
C GLU A 32 14.92 -8.48 -1.82
N PRO A 33 14.24 -7.63 -1.04
CA PRO A 33 13.41 -6.56 -1.58
C PRO A 33 14.23 -5.57 -2.39
N LEU A 34 13.69 -5.14 -3.54
CA LEU A 34 14.21 -4.01 -4.29
C LEU A 34 13.87 -2.72 -3.56
N VAL A 35 14.88 -1.88 -3.30
CA VAL A 35 14.67 -0.54 -2.75
C VAL A 35 14.66 0.48 -3.88
N VAL A 36 13.57 1.24 -3.97
CA VAL A 36 13.42 2.34 -4.93
C VAL A 36 13.23 3.63 -4.14
N GLY A 37 14.09 4.61 -4.35
CA GLY A 37 14.00 5.86 -3.61
C GLY A 37 14.68 7.04 -4.27
N ASN A 38 14.35 8.22 -3.76
CA ASN A 38 14.93 9.51 -4.09
C ASN A 38 15.00 10.38 -2.82
N GLU A 39 15.25 11.68 -2.96
CA GLU A 39 15.36 12.63 -1.85
C GLU A 39 14.05 12.90 -1.10
N PHE A 40 12.91 12.44 -1.63
CA PHE A 40 11.59 12.69 -1.04
C PHE A 40 10.93 11.41 -0.50
N ALA A 41 11.22 10.25 -1.09
CA ALA A 41 10.54 9.00 -0.81
C ALA A 41 11.46 7.78 -0.95
N GLU A 42 11.14 6.75 -0.19
CA GLU A 42 11.69 5.39 -0.33
C GLU A 42 10.53 4.40 -0.26
N VAL A 43 10.56 3.42 -1.16
CA VAL A 43 9.69 2.25 -1.14
C VAL A 43 10.50 0.97 -1.27
N ARG A 44 10.01 -0.09 -0.64
CA ARG A 44 10.52 -1.46 -0.77
C ARG A 44 9.55 -2.27 -1.59
N VAL A 45 10.06 -3.03 -2.54
CA VAL A 45 9.29 -3.83 -3.47
C VAL A 45 9.74 -5.27 -3.38
N ALA A 46 8.84 -6.17 -2.99
CA ALA A 46 9.13 -7.59 -2.85
C ALA A 46 8.09 -8.42 -3.61
N LYS A 47 8.54 -9.49 -4.25
CA LYS A 47 7.63 -10.51 -4.78
C LYS A 47 7.24 -11.43 -3.63
N VAL A 48 5.96 -11.62 -3.38
CA VAL A 48 5.45 -12.46 -2.28
C VAL A 48 4.55 -13.57 -2.83
N GLN A 49 4.65 -14.76 -2.23
CA GLN A 49 3.77 -15.87 -2.57
C GLN A 49 2.57 -15.92 -1.63
N THR A 50 1.37 -15.86 -2.20
CA THR A 50 0.12 -15.97 -1.44
C THR A 50 -0.64 -17.22 -1.86
N ARG A 51 -1.64 -17.61 -1.06
CA ARG A 51 -2.57 -18.70 -1.43
C ARG A 51 -3.33 -18.44 -2.74
N ASN A 52 -3.46 -17.17 -3.15
CA ASN A 52 -4.19 -16.74 -4.34
C ASN A 52 -3.25 -16.43 -5.52
N GLY A 53 -2.00 -16.89 -5.45
CA GLY A 53 -0.95 -16.64 -6.44
C GLY A 53 0.03 -15.56 -6.02
N VAL A 54 0.91 -15.22 -6.95
CA VAL A 54 1.98 -14.25 -6.72
C VAL A 54 1.41 -12.83 -6.60
N ARG A 55 2.04 -12.02 -5.76
CA ARG A 55 1.78 -10.59 -5.59
C ARG A 55 3.08 -9.81 -5.53
N LEU A 56 3.01 -8.53 -5.89
CA LEU A 56 4.05 -7.55 -5.64
C LEU A 56 3.66 -6.76 -4.37
N LEU A 57 4.40 -6.95 -3.29
CA LEU A 57 4.28 -6.15 -2.07
C LEU A 57 5.08 -4.85 -2.27
N VAL A 58 4.41 -3.71 -2.15
CA VAL A 58 5.03 -2.38 -2.16
C VAL A 58 4.80 -1.72 -0.81
N GLU A 59 5.88 -1.29 -0.16
CA GLU A 59 5.84 -0.74 1.20
C GLU A 59 6.57 0.59 1.25
N SER A 60 6.01 1.58 1.94
CA SER A 60 6.72 2.80 2.31
C SER A 60 7.10 2.76 3.79
N PRO A 61 8.37 2.51 4.15
CA PRO A 61 8.79 2.42 5.55
C PRO A 61 8.50 3.71 6.34
N LYS A 62 8.55 4.87 5.67
CA LYS A 62 8.35 6.18 6.29
C LYS A 62 6.90 6.42 6.73
N SER A 63 5.92 6.03 5.92
CA SER A 63 4.50 6.24 6.22
C SER A 63 3.83 5.01 6.82
N GLY A 64 4.47 3.84 6.75
CA GLY A 64 3.87 2.55 7.13
C GLY A 64 2.79 2.05 6.17
N GLN A 65 2.54 2.77 5.07
CA GLN A 65 1.58 2.36 4.04
C GLN A 65 2.15 1.22 3.21
N TRP A 66 1.29 0.31 2.81
CA TRP A 66 1.65 -0.81 1.95
C TRP A 66 0.46 -1.25 1.09
N ILE A 67 0.76 -1.90 -0.02
CA ILE A 67 -0.23 -2.53 -0.89
C ILE A 67 0.36 -3.82 -1.49
N THR A 68 -0.51 -4.76 -1.84
CA THR A 68 -0.15 -5.88 -2.71
C THR A 68 -0.82 -5.71 -4.05
N LEU A 69 -0.07 -5.83 -5.13
CA LEU A 69 -0.60 -5.81 -6.49
C LEU A 69 -0.49 -7.20 -7.11
N ASP A 70 -1.57 -7.67 -7.71
CA ASP A 70 -1.51 -8.81 -8.61
C ASP A 70 -0.92 -8.41 -9.98
N PRO A 71 -0.60 -9.40 -10.84
CA PRO A 71 0.00 -9.10 -12.14
C PRO A 71 -0.85 -8.16 -13.03
N LEU A 72 -2.19 -8.25 -12.98
CA LEU A 72 -3.09 -7.42 -13.77
C LEU A 72 -3.19 -6.00 -13.19
N GLU A 73 -3.26 -5.87 -11.86
CA GLU A 73 -3.22 -4.57 -11.19
C GLU A 73 -1.90 -3.84 -11.48
N LEU A 74 -0.78 -4.57 -11.51
CA LEU A 74 0.52 -4.01 -11.89
C LEU A 74 0.56 -3.60 -13.36
N GLU A 75 0.03 -4.42 -14.26
CA GLU A 75 -0.10 -4.08 -15.68
C GLU A 75 -0.95 -2.82 -15.87
N ALA A 76 -2.04 -2.67 -15.11
CA ALA A 76 -2.91 -1.51 -15.18
C ALA A 76 -2.19 -0.19 -14.86
N LEU A 77 -1.15 -0.22 -14.00
CA LEU A 77 -0.31 0.96 -13.75
C LEU A 77 0.44 1.41 -15.01
N THR A 78 0.82 0.50 -15.90
CA THR A 78 1.55 0.83 -17.13
C THR A 78 0.68 1.51 -18.18
N TRP A 79 -0.65 1.41 -18.05
CA TRP A 79 -1.61 2.08 -18.92
C TRP A 79 -1.87 3.54 -18.50
N GLN A 80 -1.42 3.94 -17.31
CA GLN A 80 -1.69 5.25 -16.76
C GLN A 80 -0.75 6.31 -17.36
N ASN A 81 -1.29 7.52 -17.54
CA ASN A 81 -0.54 8.67 -18.02
C ASN A 81 0.01 9.51 -16.85
N VAL A 82 0.88 10.47 -17.17
CA VAL A 82 1.49 11.38 -16.17
C VAL A 82 0.43 12.17 -15.39
N ALA A 83 -0.68 12.57 -16.03
CA ALA A 83 -1.74 13.31 -15.35
C ALA A 83 -2.38 12.50 -14.21
N THR A 84 -2.55 11.19 -14.42
CA THR A 84 -3.11 10.27 -13.42
C THR A 84 -2.18 10.15 -12.23
N PHE A 85 -0.89 9.92 -12.46
CA PHE A 85 0.09 9.86 -11.36
C PHE A 85 0.22 11.18 -10.61
N SER A 86 0.20 12.32 -11.31
CA SER A 86 0.22 13.64 -10.68
C SER A 86 -0.99 13.87 -9.76
N ALA A 87 -2.18 13.40 -10.14
CA ALA A 87 -3.37 13.49 -9.30
C ALA A 87 -3.26 12.62 -8.04
N MET A 88 -2.69 11.41 -8.15
CA MET A 88 -2.44 10.52 -7.01
C MET A 88 -1.45 11.13 -6.01
N VAL A 89 -0.37 11.74 -6.52
CA VAL A 89 0.66 12.38 -5.67
C VAL A 89 0.13 13.68 -5.04
N GLY A 90 -0.69 14.44 -5.77
CA GLY A 90 -1.26 15.71 -5.31
C GLY A 90 -2.35 15.55 -4.25
N ASN A 91 -3.05 14.42 -4.23
CA ASN A 91 -4.10 14.10 -3.26
C ASN A 91 -3.76 12.81 -2.50
N PRO A 92 -2.67 12.79 -1.71
CA PRO A 92 -2.29 11.60 -0.99
C PRO A 92 -3.38 11.22 0.00
N PHE A 93 -3.64 9.91 0.14
CA PHE A 93 -4.65 9.33 1.03
C PHE A 93 -6.12 9.61 0.66
N ALA A 94 -6.38 10.24 -0.49
CA ALA A 94 -7.72 10.43 -1.02
C ALA A 94 -7.96 9.54 -2.25
N PRO A 95 -9.21 9.10 -2.50
CA PRO A 95 -9.54 8.35 -3.69
C PRO A 95 -9.41 9.24 -4.93
N LEU A 96 -8.94 8.65 -6.03
CA LEU A 96 -8.79 9.35 -7.31
C LEU A 96 -10.14 9.73 -7.92
N PHE A 97 -11.19 8.97 -7.58
CA PHE A 97 -12.56 9.20 -7.99
C PHE A 97 -13.42 9.46 -6.76
N PRO A 98 -14.51 10.26 -6.86
CA PRO A 98 -15.43 10.47 -5.76
C PRO A 98 -16.03 9.15 -5.27
N GLU A 99 -16.18 8.99 -3.95
CA GLU A 99 -16.96 7.89 -3.39
C GLU A 99 -18.46 8.19 -3.57
N GLY A 100 -19.13 7.48 -4.48
CA GLY A 100 -20.57 7.63 -4.73
C GLY A 100 -20.96 7.28 -6.18
N PRO A 101 -22.26 7.11 -6.48
CA PRO A 101 -22.72 6.89 -7.85
C PRO A 101 -22.44 8.11 -8.73
N ALA A 102 -22.08 7.85 -9.99
CA ALA A 102 -21.79 8.84 -11.03
C ALA A 102 -23.04 9.60 -11.50
#